data_AF-A0A672IFP9-F1
#
_entry.id   AF-A0A672IFP9-F1
#
_cell.length_a   1.000
_cell.length_b   1.000
_cell.length_c   1.000
_cell.angle_alpha   90.00
_cell.angle_beta   90.00
_cell.angle_gamma   90.00
#
_symmetry.space_group_name_H-M   'P 1'
#
loop_
_entity.id
_entity.type
_entity.pdbx_description
1 polymer ?
#
loop_
_entity_poly.entity_id
_entity_poly.type
_entity_poly.pdbx_seq_one_letter_code
_entity_poly.pdbx_strand_id
1 'polypeptide(L)'
;LPVILLLLLGCDDYLGSDKVMDKCGVCGGDNSTCRLVSGLFRHSLTKVGYHKIVEIPEGATKINVTEMVKSKNYLALRSRSGRSIINGNWAIDRPGKYEGGGTMFTYRRPNEISSTAGESFLAEGPTNEILDVYMIFQQPNPGVHYEYLLPSETHTRQEPNHSSRPL
;
A
#
# COMPACT_ATOMS: atom_id res chain seq x y z
N LEU A 1 44.62 -10.80 -11.12
CA LEU A 1 43.58 -10.92 -10.08
C LEU A 1 42.47 -11.79 -10.65
N PRO A 2 42.01 -12.85 -9.98
CA PRO A 2 40.87 -13.60 -10.49
C PRO A 2 39.64 -12.71 -10.40
N VAL A 3 38.96 -12.51 -11.53
CA VAL A 3 37.63 -11.90 -11.57
C VAL A 3 36.70 -12.94 -10.95
N ILE A 4 36.39 -12.79 -9.67
CA ILE A 4 35.34 -13.57 -9.03
C ILE A 4 34.03 -13.10 -9.69
N LEU A 5 33.48 -13.94 -10.57
CA LEU A 5 32.18 -13.70 -11.17
C LEU A 5 31.12 -13.94 -10.09
N LEU A 6 30.68 -12.86 -9.46
CA LEU A 6 29.52 -12.87 -8.56
C LEU A 6 28.26 -13.09 -9.41
N LEU A 7 27.82 -14.34 -9.52
CA LEU A 7 26.51 -14.66 -10.07
C LEU A 7 25.44 -14.28 -9.05
N LEU A 8 24.55 -13.37 -9.42
CA LEU A 8 23.38 -13.02 -8.62
C LEU A 8 22.28 -14.09 -8.78
N LEU A 9 21.49 -14.29 -7.73
CA LEU A 9 20.32 -15.15 -7.76
C LEU A 9 19.18 -14.40 -8.46
N GLY A 10 18.63 -14.96 -9.53
CA GLY A 10 17.42 -14.44 -10.18
C GLY A 10 16.18 -14.65 -9.30
N CYS A 11 15.07 -14.00 -9.65
CA CYS A 11 13.81 -14.18 -8.91
C CYS A 11 13.18 -15.58 -9.05
N ASP A 12 13.71 -16.40 -9.96
CA ASP A 12 13.31 -17.79 -10.21
C ASP A 12 14.24 -18.80 -9.51
N ASP A 13 15.03 -18.34 -8.54
CA ASP A 13 15.94 -19.13 -7.71
C ASP A 13 17.13 -19.77 -8.47
N TYR A 14 17.41 -19.32 -9.70
CA TYR A 14 18.59 -19.76 -10.47
C TYR A 14 19.74 -18.75 -10.40
N LEU A 15 20.96 -19.25 -10.13
CA LEU A 15 22.18 -18.43 -10.13
C LEU A 15 22.55 -18.02 -11.56
N GLY A 16 22.80 -16.72 -11.76
CA GLY A 16 23.12 -16.16 -13.06
C GLY A 16 21.92 -15.97 -13.99
N SER A 17 20.70 -16.19 -13.49
CA SER A 17 19.46 -15.87 -14.20
C SER A 17 19.29 -14.36 -14.32
N ASP A 18 18.81 -13.91 -15.48
CA ASP A 18 18.51 -12.51 -15.78
C ASP A 18 17.07 -12.11 -15.41
N LYS A 19 16.28 -13.05 -14.87
CA LYS A 19 14.89 -12.77 -14.46
C LYS A 19 14.83 -11.93 -13.19
N VAL A 20 14.01 -10.89 -13.25
CA VAL A 20 13.72 -9.96 -12.15
C VAL A 20 12.22 -9.92 -11.90
N MET A 21 11.82 -9.62 -10.67
CA MET A 21 10.41 -9.38 -10.33
C MET A 21 9.91 -8.15 -11.09
N ASP A 22 8.77 -8.28 -11.75
CA ASP A 22 8.08 -7.14 -12.33
C ASP A 22 7.39 -6.28 -11.23
N LYS A 23 6.81 -5.14 -11.60
CA LYS A 23 6.16 -4.24 -10.64
C LYS A 23 4.98 -4.90 -9.91
N CYS A 24 4.39 -5.92 -10.51
CA CYS A 24 3.25 -6.67 -10.00
C CYS A 24 3.67 -7.82 -9.08
N GLY A 25 4.98 -8.06 -8.92
CA GLY A 25 5.51 -9.15 -8.12
C GLY A 25 5.55 -10.49 -8.85
N VAL A 26 5.55 -10.49 -10.19
CA VAL A 26 5.67 -11.69 -11.03
C VAL A 26 7.11 -11.81 -11.53
N CYS A 27 7.77 -12.94 -11.25
CA CYS A 27 9.14 -13.18 -11.71
C CYS A 27 9.19 -13.34 -13.24
N GLY A 28 9.99 -12.51 -13.92
CA GLY A 28 10.02 -12.48 -15.38
C GLY A 28 8.70 -12.00 -16.01
N GLY A 29 7.86 -11.31 -15.23
CA GLY A 29 6.61 -10.73 -15.70
C GLY A 29 6.81 -9.52 -16.61
N ASP A 30 5.75 -9.15 -17.32
CA ASP A 30 5.71 -8.06 -18.29
C ASP A 30 4.98 -6.81 -17.76
N ASN A 31 4.67 -6.76 -16.46
CA ASN A 31 3.91 -5.69 -15.79
C ASN A 31 2.43 -5.58 -16.17
N SER A 32 1.83 -6.61 -16.79
CA SER A 32 0.41 -6.60 -17.23
C SER A 32 -0.58 -7.14 -16.20
N THR A 33 -0.11 -7.92 -15.22
CA THR A 33 -0.95 -8.62 -14.22
C THR A 33 -1.49 -7.71 -13.13
N CYS A 34 -1.12 -6.43 -13.12
CA CYS A 34 -1.62 -5.43 -12.20
C CYS A 34 -1.67 -4.04 -12.83
N ARG A 35 -2.48 -3.15 -12.24
CA ARG A 35 -2.60 -1.74 -12.62
C ARG A 35 -2.33 -0.82 -11.44
N LEU A 36 -1.71 0.33 -11.72
CA LEU A 36 -1.55 1.40 -10.75
C LEU A 36 -2.87 2.15 -10.59
N VAL A 37 -3.30 2.33 -9.34
CA VAL A 37 -4.30 3.31 -8.95
C VAL A 37 -3.59 4.39 -8.18
N SER A 38 -3.77 5.64 -8.57
CA SER A 38 -3.22 6.81 -7.89
C SER A 38 -4.20 7.96 -7.95
N GLY A 39 -4.18 8.81 -6.93
CA GLY A 39 -4.99 10.00 -6.89
C GLY A 39 -4.52 11.00 -5.84
N LEU A 40 -5.12 12.19 -5.88
CA LEU A 40 -4.80 13.29 -4.99
C LEU A 40 -6.07 13.89 -4.42
N PHE A 41 -6.29 13.69 -3.12
CA PHE A 41 -7.44 14.24 -2.40
C PHE A 41 -7.14 15.68 -1.94
N ARG A 42 -7.73 16.67 -2.62
CA ARG A 42 -7.63 18.11 -2.30
C ARG A 42 -8.98 18.77 -2.00
N HIS A 43 -10.01 17.98 -1.74
CA HIS A 43 -11.34 18.54 -1.47
C HIS A 43 -11.30 19.42 -0.22
N SER A 44 -12.03 20.54 -0.29
CA SER A 44 -12.23 21.44 0.84
C SER A 44 -13.18 20.79 1.85
N LEU A 45 -12.75 20.73 3.10
CA LEU A 45 -13.53 20.23 4.22
C LEU A 45 -13.84 21.41 5.15
N THR A 46 -15.04 21.44 5.70
CA THR A 46 -15.53 22.61 6.46
C THR A 46 -15.80 22.30 7.93
N LYS A 47 -15.84 21.01 8.31
CA LYS A 47 -16.16 20.57 9.67
C LYS A 47 -15.01 19.77 10.24
N VAL A 48 -14.57 20.10 11.46
CA VAL A 48 -13.60 19.31 12.20
C VAL A 48 -14.15 17.89 12.42
N GLY A 49 -13.32 16.87 12.24
CA GLY A 49 -13.69 15.47 12.45
C GLY A 49 -13.19 14.52 11.35
N TYR A 50 -13.72 13.30 11.35
CA TYR A 50 -13.36 12.25 10.41
C TYR A 50 -14.07 12.44 9.06
N HIS A 51 -13.30 12.52 7.98
CA HIS A 51 -13.81 12.52 6.61
C HIS A 51 -13.18 11.37 5.84
N LYS A 52 -14.01 10.52 5.23
CA LYS A 52 -13.52 9.44 4.36
C LYS A 52 -12.96 10.06 3.08
N ILE A 53 -11.74 9.67 2.68
CA ILE A 53 -11.06 10.26 1.53
C ILE A 53 -10.79 9.27 0.39
N VAL A 54 -10.57 7.99 0.70
CA VAL A 54 -10.40 6.92 -0.31
C VAL A 54 -10.72 5.54 0.29
N GLU A 55 -11.13 4.60 -0.56
CA GLU A 55 -11.23 3.18 -0.24
C GLU A 55 -10.04 2.44 -0.87
N ILE A 56 -9.34 1.64 -0.08
CA ILE A 56 -8.32 0.70 -0.56
C ILE A 56 -9.01 -0.67 -0.66
N PRO A 57 -9.21 -1.21 -1.87
CA PRO A 57 -9.90 -2.49 -2.06
C PRO A 57 -9.08 -3.68 -1.60
N GLU A 58 -9.71 -4.84 -1.53
CA GLU A 58 -9.05 -6.14 -1.37
C GLU A 58 -8.08 -6.41 -2.55
N GLY A 59 -6.99 -7.12 -2.27
CA GLY A 59 -5.93 -7.44 -3.23
C GLY A 59 -4.94 -6.31 -3.50
N ALA A 60 -5.10 -5.14 -2.89
CA ALA A 60 -4.22 -4.00 -3.09
C ALA A 60 -2.81 -4.27 -2.52
N THR A 61 -1.79 -3.99 -3.33
CA THR A 61 -0.37 -4.10 -2.95
C THR A 61 0.34 -2.75 -3.13
N LYS A 62 1.56 -2.62 -2.59
CA LYS A 62 2.39 -1.40 -2.69
C LYS A 62 1.62 -0.13 -2.31
N ILE A 63 0.87 -0.23 -1.21
CA ILE A 63 0.01 0.83 -0.72
C ILE A 63 0.87 1.95 -0.15
N ASN A 64 0.60 3.18 -0.56
CA ASN A 64 1.21 4.38 -0.03
C ASN A 64 0.16 5.49 0.04
N VAL A 65 -0.10 5.99 1.25
CA VAL A 65 -0.93 7.17 1.48
C VAL A 65 -0.10 8.18 2.23
N THR A 66 0.10 9.34 1.62
CA THR A 66 1.01 10.37 2.11
C THR A 66 0.35 11.74 2.02
N GLU A 67 0.34 12.46 3.13
CA GLU A 67 0.02 13.88 3.15
C GLU A 67 1.12 14.67 2.44
N MET A 68 0.75 15.55 1.50
CA MET A 68 1.69 16.26 0.63
C MET A 68 2.63 17.19 1.40
N VAL A 69 2.09 17.86 2.41
CA VAL A 69 2.81 18.79 3.28
C VAL A 69 2.27 18.62 4.67
N LYS A 70 3.16 18.57 5.66
CA LYS A 70 2.77 18.47 7.08
C LYS A 70 1.67 19.45 7.44
N SER A 71 0.67 18.95 8.16
CA SER A 71 -0.45 19.73 8.64
C SER A 71 -0.86 19.33 10.08
N LYS A 72 -1.91 19.96 10.63
CA LYS A 72 -2.55 19.54 11.89
C LYS A 72 -3.59 18.45 11.70
N ASN A 73 -3.82 18.01 10.46
CA ASN A 73 -4.66 16.86 10.16
C ASN A 73 -3.91 15.57 10.51
N TYR A 74 -4.66 14.47 10.58
CA TYR A 74 -4.11 13.13 10.76
C TYR A 74 -4.73 12.19 9.74
N LEU A 75 -3.96 11.21 9.28
CA LEU A 75 -4.46 10.12 8.44
C LEU A 75 -4.95 9.00 9.36
N ALA A 76 -6.08 8.40 9.03
CA ALA A 76 -6.63 7.27 9.76
C ALA A 76 -6.99 6.14 8.80
N LEU A 77 -6.85 4.91 9.28
CA LEU A 77 -7.14 3.70 8.51
C LEU A 77 -8.07 2.82 9.32
N ARG A 78 -9.18 2.42 8.69
CA ARG A 78 -10.23 1.63 9.34
C ARG A 78 -10.66 0.48 8.45
N SER A 79 -10.84 -0.70 9.03
CA SER A 79 -11.53 -1.80 8.34
C SER A 79 -13.02 -1.50 8.14
N ARG A 80 -13.65 -2.14 7.15
CA ARG A 80 -15.11 -2.07 6.94
C ARG A 80 -15.92 -2.55 8.15
N SER A 81 -15.37 -3.47 8.95
CA SER A 81 -15.98 -3.93 10.21
C SER A 81 -16.01 -2.86 11.31
N GLY A 82 -15.33 -1.73 11.09
CA GLY A 82 -15.29 -0.61 12.02
C GLY A 82 -14.11 -0.63 12.98
N ARG A 83 -13.21 -1.62 12.91
CA ARG A 83 -11.95 -1.64 13.69
C ARG A 83 -10.96 -0.63 13.11
N SER A 84 -10.47 0.27 13.95
CA SER A 84 -9.36 1.19 13.62
C SER A 84 -8.03 0.44 13.59
N ILE A 85 -7.23 0.68 12.55
CA ILE A 85 -5.90 0.09 12.36
C ILE A 85 -4.82 1.14 12.65
N ILE A 86 -5.00 2.36 12.15
CA ILE A 86 -4.17 3.53 12.44
C ILE A 86 -5.11 4.68 12.79
N ASN A 87 -4.84 5.38 13.89
CA ASN A 87 -5.54 6.56 14.37
C ASN A 87 -7.07 6.37 14.47
N GLY A 88 -7.60 6.32 15.69
CA GLY A 88 -9.00 6.00 15.93
C GLY A 88 -9.38 6.06 17.40
N ASN A 89 -10.68 5.93 17.70
CA ASN A 89 -11.19 5.95 19.08
C ASN A 89 -10.70 7.16 19.89
N TRP A 90 -10.67 8.35 19.26
CA TRP A 90 -10.20 9.61 19.86
C TRP A 90 -8.71 9.63 20.25
N ALA A 91 -7.91 8.68 19.75
CA ALA A 91 -6.49 8.60 20.00
C ALA A 91 -5.66 8.75 18.72
N ILE A 92 -4.48 9.35 18.87
CA ILE A 92 -3.44 9.39 17.84
C ILE A 92 -2.35 8.40 18.23
N ASP A 93 -2.07 7.50 17.30
CA ASP A 93 -1.08 6.45 17.41
C ASP A 93 0.35 7.01 17.29
N ARG A 94 1.31 6.29 17.86
CA ARG A 94 2.73 6.61 17.67
C ARG A 94 3.21 6.08 16.30
N PRO A 95 4.22 6.67 15.67
CA PRO A 95 4.86 6.06 14.50
C PRO A 95 5.30 4.62 14.80
N GLY A 96 5.01 3.68 13.90
CA GLY A 96 5.18 2.26 14.19
C GLY A 96 4.61 1.33 13.13
N LYS A 97 4.52 0.04 13.45
CA LYS A 97 3.93 -0.99 12.60
C LYS A 97 2.58 -1.43 13.16
N TYR A 98 1.58 -1.52 12.28
CA TYR A 98 0.18 -1.79 12.63
C TYR A 98 -0.38 -2.90 11.74
N GLU A 99 -0.89 -3.96 12.34
CA GLU A 99 -1.46 -5.09 11.61
C GLU A 99 -2.95 -4.86 11.30
N GLY A 100 -3.33 -5.08 10.05
CA GLY A 100 -4.73 -5.03 9.64
C GLY A 100 -4.93 -5.28 8.15
N GLY A 101 -6.16 -5.69 7.79
CA GLY A 101 -6.50 -6.05 6.43
C GLY A 101 -5.54 -7.04 5.77
N GLY A 102 -5.01 -8.01 6.53
CA GLY A 102 -4.11 -9.04 6.00
C GLY A 102 -2.66 -8.62 5.75
N THR A 103 -2.28 -7.38 6.11
CA THR A 103 -0.92 -6.89 5.90
C THR A 103 -0.42 -6.04 7.08
N MET A 104 0.82 -5.58 6.99
CA MET A 104 1.49 -4.77 8.00
C MET A 104 1.70 -3.34 7.49
N PHE A 105 1.04 -2.37 8.11
CA PHE A 105 1.19 -0.96 7.78
C PHE A 105 2.31 -0.33 8.59
N THR A 106 3.24 0.36 7.91
CA THR A 106 4.22 1.23 8.54
C THR A 106 3.68 2.65 8.58
N TYR A 107 3.29 3.11 9.76
CA TYR A 107 2.83 4.47 10.02
C TYR A 107 3.99 5.39 10.38
N ARG A 108 4.08 6.53 9.71
CA ARG A 108 5.19 7.50 9.86
C ARG A 108 4.63 8.89 10.11
N ARG A 109 5.22 9.56 11.10
CA ARG A 109 4.98 10.97 11.39
C ARG A 109 6.33 11.67 11.60
N PRO A 110 6.92 12.26 10.55
CA PRO A 110 8.22 12.92 10.63
C PRO A 110 8.27 13.99 11.73
N ASN A 111 9.45 14.16 12.35
CA ASN A 111 9.62 15.10 13.45
C ASN A 111 9.31 16.53 12.99
N GLU A 112 8.55 17.23 13.84
CA GLU A 112 8.01 18.55 13.57
C GLU A 112 9.05 19.65 13.36
N ILE A 113 10.24 19.52 13.95
CA ILE A 113 11.30 20.52 13.95
C ILE A 113 12.22 20.35 12.73
N SER A 114 12.40 19.11 12.25
CA SER A 114 13.43 18.78 11.27
C SER A 114 12.88 18.44 9.88
N SER A 115 11.55 18.42 9.70
CA SER A 115 10.96 18.00 8.42
C SER A 115 9.64 18.70 8.11
N THR A 116 9.46 19.02 6.82
CA THR A 116 8.19 19.46 6.23
C THR A 116 7.39 18.30 5.64
N ALA A 117 7.96 17.08 5.63
CA ALA A 117 7.29 15.90 5.11
C ALA A 117 6.02 15.60 5.89
N GLY A 118 4.94 15.32 5.16
CA GLY A 118 3.65 14.99 5.75
C GLY A 118 3.62 13.60 6.39
N GLU A 119 2.53 13.37 7.09
CA GLU A 119 2.19 12.08 7.66
C GLU A 119 1.94 11.03 6.57
N SER A 120 2.30 9.77 6.82
CA SER A 120 2.04 8.69 5.86
C SER A 120 1.83 7.32 6.49
N PHE A 121 1.17 6.43 5.75
CA PHE A 121 1.22 5.01 6.01
C PHE A 121 1.45 4.22 4.72
N LEU A 122 2.24 3.15 4.83
CA LEU A 122 2.64 2.31 3.71
C LEU A 122 2.46 0.83 4.05
N ALA A 123 2.11 0.00 3.07
CA ALA A 123 2.08 -1.45 3.23
C ALA A 123 2.42 -2.17 1.93
N GLU A 124 3.05 -3.34 2.03
CA GLU A 124 3.34 -4.18 0.86
C GLU A 124 2.07 -4.85 0.31
N GLY A 125 1.07 -5.13 1.16
CA GLY A 125 -0.12 -5.90 0.82
C GLY A 125 0.15 -7.42 0.76
N PRO A 126 -0.72 -8.20 0.09
CA PRO A 126 -2.04 -7.79 -0.39
C PRO A 126 -2.99 -7.51 0.77
N THR A 127 -3.95 -6.62 0.56
CA THR A 127 -5.10 -6.52 1.48
C THR A 127 -6.04 -7.71 1.31
N ASN A 128 -6.66 -8.17 2.39
CA ASN A 128 -7.67 -9.24 2.37
C ASN A 128 -9.10 -8.75 2.65
N GLU A 129 -9.29 -7.44 2.75
CA GLU A 129 -10.58 -6.78 2.92
C GLU A 129 -10.50 -5.35 2.36
N ILE A 130 -11.65 -4.69 2.22
CA ILE A 130 -11.71 -3.26 1.90
C ILE A 130 -11.37 -2.45 3.16
N LEU A 131 -10.46 -1.49 2.99
CA LEU A 131 -10.04 -0.56 4.04
C LEU A 131 -10.45 0.87 3.67
N ASP A 132 -10.97 1.58 4.65
CA ASP A 132 -11.39 2.98 4.52
C ASP A 132 -10.31 3.90 5.08
N VAL A 133 -9.84 4.81 4.23
CA VAL A 133 -8.91 5.87 4.62
C VAL A 133 -9.69 7.12 4.99
N TYR A 134 -9.36 7.67 6.14
CA TYR A 134 -9.94 8.90 6.67
C TYR A 134 -8.87 9.98 6.87
N MET A 135 -9.31 11.23 6.76
CA MET A 135 -8.62 12.37 7.31
C MET A 135 -9.34 12.82 8.58
N ILE A 136 -8.61 12.93 9.69
CA ILE A 136 -9.07 13.65 10.89
C ILE A 136 -8.77 15.12 10.65
N PHE A 137 -9.76 15.84 10.13
CA PHE A 137 -9.64 17.22 9.69
C PHE A 137 -9.63 18.19 10.88
N GLN A 138 -8.62 19.03 10.94
CA GLN A 138 -8.44 20.13 11.91
C GLN A 138 -8.08 21.46 11.23
N GLN A 139 -7.51 21.42 10.02
CA GLN A 139 -7.13 22.60 9.25
C GLN A 139 -7.20 22.33 7.74
N PRO A 140 -7.20 23.36 6.87
CA PRO A 140 -7.30 23.20 5.42
C PRO A 140 -6.40 22.09 4.87
N ASN A 141 -6.98 21.24 4.03
CA ASN A 141 -6.33 20.06 3.49
C ASN A 141 -5.18 20.45 2.54
N PRO A 142 -3.91 20.15 2.86
CA PRO A 142 -2.76 20.44 1.98
C PRO A 142 -2.70 19.52 0.75
N GLY A 143 -3.53 18.48 0.71
CA GLY A 143 -3.52 17.40 -0.27
C GLY A 143 -3.03 16.10 0.36
N VAL A 144 -3.72 15.01 0.06
CA VAL A 144 -3.26 13.64 0.37
C VAL A 144 -3.11 12.88 -0.93
N HIS A 145 -1.89 12.47 -1.24
CA HIS A 145 -1.62 11.56 -2.34
C HIS A 145 -1.83 10.12 -1.86
N TYR A 146 -2.48 9.31 -2.69
CA TYR A 146 -2.57 7.88 -2.47
C TYR A 146 -2.19 7.14 -3.75
N GLU A 147 -1.58 5.99 -3.58
CA GLU A 147 -1.31 5.05 -4.65
C GLU A 147 -1.28 3.60 -4.13
N TYR A 148 -1.64 2.67 -5.00
CA TYR A 148 -1.54 1.22 -4.78
C TYR A 148 -1.64 0.48 -6.12
N LEU A 149 -1.14 -0.75 -6.16
CA LEU A 149 -1.33 -1.65 -7.28
C LEU A 149 -2.53 -2.55 -7.02
N LEU A 150 -3.32 -2.81 -8.07
CA LEU A 150 -4.42 -3.78 -8.05
C LEU A 150 -4.18 -4.89 -9.06
N PRO A 151 -4.49 -6.16 -8.74
CA PRO A 151 -4.49 -7.24 -9.71
C PRO A 151 -5.42 -6.93 -10.90
N SER A 152 -4.98 -7.31 -12.09
CA SER A 152 -5.80 -7.26 -13.31
C SER A 152 -6.72 -8.49 -13.33
N GLU A 153 -8.03 -8.27 -13.53
CA GLU A 153 -9.07 -9.32 -13.64
C GLU A 153 -8.81 -10.37 -14.75
N THR A 154 -7.88 -10.09 -15.68
CA THR A 154 -7.60 -10.93 -16.84
C THR A 154 -6.77 -12.19 -16.55
N HIS A 155 -6.10 -12.29 -15.38
CA HIS A 155 -5.18 -13.39 -15.08
C HIS A 155 -5.60 -14.29 -13.91
N THR A 156 -6.73 -14.01 -13.25
CA THR A 156 -7.28 -14.84 -12.16
C THR A 156 -7.98 -16.13 -12.62
N ARG A 157 -7.99 -16.44 -13.93
CA ARG A 157 -8.68 -17.61 -14.52
C ARG A 157 -7.77 -18.57 -15.31
N GLN A 158 -6.55 -18.82 -14.83
CA GLN A 158 -5.79 -20.00 -15.25
C GLN A 158 -5.35 -20.79 -14.02
N GLU A 159 -6.32 -21.49 -13.42
CA GLU A 159 -5.98 -22.71 -12.68
C GLU A 159 -5.32 -23.70 -13.67
N PRO A 160 -4.21 -24.36 -13.30
CA PRO A 160 -3.65 -25.41 -14.13
C PRO A 160 -4.65 -26.58 -14.17
N ASN A 161 -5.17 -26.88 -15.37
CA ASN A 161 -5.88 -28.12 -15.64
C ASN A 161 -4.97 -29.29 -15.31
N HIS A 162 -5.06 -29.82 -14.09
CA HIS A 162 -4.53 -31.13 -13.76
C HIS A 162 -5.46 -32.17 -14.38
N SER A 163 -5.29 -32.39 -15.69
CA SER A 163 -5.90 -33.53 -16.38
C SER A 163 -5.31 -34.80 -15.77
N SER A 164 -6.11 -35.44 -14.94
CA SER A 164 -5.91 -36.78 -14.44
C SER A 164 -5.77 -37.74 -15.63
N ARG A 165 -4.70 -38.52 -15.61
CA ARG A 165 -4.44 -39.61 -16.55
C ARG A 165 -4.84 -40.92 -15.90
N PRO A 166 -5.86 -41.64 -16.36
CA PRO A 166 -6.05 -43.04 -16.00
C PRO A 166 -5.16 -43.95 -16.85
N LEU A 167 -4.72 -45.04 -16.22
CA LEU A 167 -4.03 -46.19 -16.80
C LEU A 167 -4.85 -46.88 -17.89
#